data_AF-A0A2V7KP43-F1
#
_entry.id   AF-A0A2V7KP43-F1
#
_cell.length_a   1.000
_cell.length_b   1.000
_cell.length_c   1.000
_cell.angle_alpha   90.00
_cell.angle_beta   90.00
_cell.angle_gamma   90.00
#
_symmetry.space_group_name_H-M   'P 1'
#
loop_
_entity.id
_entity.type
_entity.pdbx_description
1 polymer ?
#
loop_
_entity_poly.entity_id
_entity_poly.type
_entity_poly.pdbx_seq_one_letter_code
_entity_poly.pdbx_strand_id
1 'polypeptide(L)'
;MIRIALDAMGSDNAPQVEVEGVAQALKELPAEFQIQLVGRKADIEAALGRVPGADRTRIEIVDAPEVVGMGDKPLAAIRGKPRSSIAVGLGLQQQGKSDAFISAGNTGAVLAGATLLLRLHPGVQRAAIGALFPSAGEPVLVVDGGAN
;
A
#
# COMPACT_ATOMS: atom_id res chain seq x y z
N MET A 1 -5.93 -9.13 -15.90
CA MET A 1 -6.34 -8.04 -14.98
C MET A 1 -5.29 -7.97 -13.91
N ILE A 2 -4.64 -6.81 -13.76
CA ILE A 2 -3.58 -6.55 -12.80
C ILE A 2 -4.23 -5.84 -11.60
N ARG A 3 -4.05 -6.37 -10.40
CA ARG A 3 -4.66 -5.89 -9.15
C ARG A 3 -3.59 -5.29 -8.26
N ILE A 4 -3.84 -4.07 -7.78
CA ILE A 4 -2.92 -3.38 -6.88
C ILE A 4 -3.66 -3.09 -5.57
N ALA A 5 -3.20 -3.69 -4.47
CA ALA A 5 -3.67 -3.38 -3.13
C ALA A 5 -3.03 -2.06 -2.66
N LEU A 6 -3.86 -1.07 -2.41
CA LEU A 6 -3.45 0.21 -1.84
C LEU A 6 -3.95 0.29 -0.40
N ASP A 7 -3.03 0.44 0.55
CA ASP A 7 -3.35 0.81 1.92
C ASP A 7 -3.98 2.21 1.93
N ALA A 8 -5.30 2.24 2.11
CA ALA A 8 -6.07 3.47 2.11
C ALA A 8 -6.03 4.19 3.47
N MET A 9 -5.31 3.67 4.46
CA MET A 9 -5.26 4.24 5.81
C MET A 9 -3.86 4.75 6.19
N GLY A 10 -2.93 4.74 5.23
CA GLY A 10 -1.50 4.90 5.50
C GLY A 10 -1.05 6.34 5.68
N SER A 11 -1.63 7.31 4.97
CA SER A 11 -1.16 8.69 5.01
C SER A 11 -1.77 9.54 6.15
N ASP A 12 -1.17 10.71 6.38
CA ASP A 12 -1.66 11.69 7.37
C ASP A 12 -3.08 12.20 7.05
N ASN A 13 -3.46 12.23 5.77
CA ASN A 13 -4.77 12.72 5.29
C ASN A 13 -5.67 11.58 4.77
N ALA A 14 -5.39 10.36 5.21
CA ALA A 14 -6.11 9.18 4.77
C ALA A 14 -7.60 9.19 5.17
N PRO A 15 -8.50 8.57 4.37
CA PRO A 15 -8.26 7.93 3.07
C PRO A 15 -8.44 8.87 1.86
N GLN A 16 -8.61 10.18 2.09
CA GLN A 16 -9.08 11.09 1.04
C GLN A 16 -8.06 11.24 -0.09
N VAL A 17 -6.77 11.42 0.24
CA VAL A 17 -5.71 11.61 -0.74
C VAL A 17 -5.41 10.34 -1.53
N GLU A 18 -5.54 9.16 -0.92
CA GLU A 18 -5.41 7.87 -1.58
C GLU A 18 -6.52 7.68 -2.60
N VAL A 19 -7.76 7.99 -2.22
CA VAL A 19 -8.91 7.89 -3.11
C VAL A 19 -8.80 8.85 -4.30
N GLU A 20 -8.36 10.10 -4.05
CA GLU A 20 -8.10 11.08 -5.12
C GLU A 20 -6.99 10.61 -6.05
N GLY A 21 -5.90 10.08 -5.49
CA GLY A 21 -4.78 9.51 -6.24
C GLY A 21 -5.22 8.35 -7.12
N VAL A 22 -6.07 7.45 -6.60
CA VAL A 22 -6.65 6.34 -7.38
C VAL A 22 -7.53 6.84 -8.51
N ALA A 23 -8.38 7.85 -8.26
CA ALA A 23 -9.22 8.42 -9.30
C ALA A 23 -8.41 9.10 -10.41
N GLN A 24 -7.26 9.69 -10.09
CA GLN A 24 -6.31 10.22 -11.08
C GLN A 24 -5.60 9.08 -11.83
N ALA A 25 -5.03 8.13 -11.10
CA ALA A 25 -4.29 7.00 -11.68
C ALA A 25 -5.15 6.19 -12.65
N LEU A 26 -6.42 5.92 -12.34
CA LEU A 26 -7.31 5.16 -13.22
C LEU A 26 -7.63 5.87 -14.55
N LYS A 27 -7.38 7.17 -14.68
CA LYS A 27 -7.50 7.90 -15.97
C LYS A 27 -6.31 7.64 -16.88
N GLU A 28 -5.15 7.35 -16.30
CA GLU A 28 -3.87 7.18 -17.02
C GLU A 28 -3.52 5.70 -17.20
N LEU A 29 -3.92 4.86 -16.25
CA LEU A 29 -3.65 3.44 -16.26
C LEU A 29 -4.48 2.70 -17.32
N PRO A 30 -3.90 1.69 -18.00
CA PRO A 30 -4.63 0.81 -18.90
C PRO A 30 -5.85 0.15 -18.23
N ALA A 31 -6.83 -0.23 -19.05
CA ALA A 31 -8.12 -0.78 -18.57
C ALA A 31 -7.98 -2.11 -17.80
N GLU A 32 -6.87 -2.83 -17.96
CA GLU A 32 -6.60 -4.07 -17.24
C GLU A 32 -6.21 -3.88 -15.77
N PHE A 33 -5.92 -2.65 -15.33
CA PHE A 33 -5.60 -2.33 -13.94
C PHE A 33 -6.85 -2.14 -13.10
N GLN A 34 -6.85 -2.76 -11.92
CA GLN A 34 -7.86 -2.61 -10.87
C GLN A 34 -7.15 -2.23 -9.57
N ILE A 35 -7.72 -1.29 -8.82
CA ILE A 35 -7.19 -0.90 -7.50
C ILE A 35 -8.07 -1.46 -6.40
N GLN A 36 -7.44 -2.09 -5.41
CA GLN A 36 -8.07 -2.61 -4.21
C GLN A 36 -7.75 -1.66 -3.06
N LEU A 37 -8.69 -0.81 -2.68
CA LEU A 37 -8.56 0.09 -1.53
C LEU A 37 -8.75 -0.71 -0.24
N VAL A 38 -7.67 -0.91 0.51
CA VAL A 38 -7.65 -1.72 1.74
C VAL A 38 -7.71 -0.80 2.94
N GLY A 39 -8.76 -0.93 3.76
CA GLY A 39 -8.94 -0.07 4.93
C GLY A 39 -10.34 -0.11 5.50
N ARG A 40 -10.67 0.87 6.34
CA ARG A 40 -12.00 0.99 6.94
C ARG A 40 -13.02 1.29 5.85
N LYS A 41 -13.89 0.32 5.56
CA LYS A 41 -14.85 0.42 4.46
C LYS A 41 -15.69 1.70 4.49
N ALA A 42 -16.19 2.08 5.66
CA ALA A 42 -17.02 3.27 5.81
C ALA A 42 -16.27 4.57 5.43
N ASP A 43 -15.01 4.69 5.86
CA ASP A 43 -14.17 5.86 5.60
C ASP A 43 -13.84 5.97 4.10
N ILE A 44 -13.53 4.84 3.47
CA ILE A 44 -13.25 4.75 2.03
C ILE A 44 -14.48 5.13 1.20
N GLU A 45 -15.66 4.58 1.52
CA GLU A 45 -16.91 4.90 0.83
C GLU A 45 -17.25 6.39 0.93
N ALA A 46 -17.08 6.98 2.12
CA ALA A 46 -17.31 8.40 2.34
C ALA A 46 -16.34 9.26 1.51
N ALA A 47 -15.05 8.91 1.45
CA ALA A 47 -14.07 9.62 0.64
C ALA A 47 -14.35 9.50 -0.86
N LEU A 48 -14.69 8.30 -1.34
CA LEU A 48 -15.07 8.10 -2.75
C LEU A 48 -16.34 8.86 -3.12
N GLY A 49 -17.27 9.10 -2.18
CA GLY A 49 -18.44 9.94 -2.38
C GLY A 49 -18.11 11.41 -2.66
N ARG A 50 -16.92 11.87 -2.25
CA ARG A 50 -16.42 13.25 -2.47
C ARG A 50 -15.60 13.41 -3.74
N VAL A 51 -15.26 12.31 -4.43
CA VAL A 51 -14.43 12.33 -5.64
C VAL A 51 -15.29 11.97 -6.86
N PRO A 52 -15.92 12.96 -7.53
CA PRO A 52 -16.73 12.70 -8.71
C PRO A 52 -15.85 12.19 -9.87
N GLY A 53 -16.40 11.26 -10.65
CA GLY A 53 -15.72 10.71 -11.83
C GLY A 53 -14.68 9.62 -11.55
N ALA A 54 -14.55 9.15 -10.31
CA ALA A 54 -13.80 7.93 -10.02
C ALA A 54 -14.48 6.72 -10.68
N ASP A 55 -13.73 5.94 -11.46
CA ASP A 55 -14.24 4.74 -12.12
C ASP A 55 -14.42 3.60 -11.10
N ARG A 56 -15.63 3.54 -10.53
CA ARG A 56 -16.00 2.53 -9.52
C ARG A 56 -15.94 1.10 -10.02
N THR A 57 -15.95 0.87 -11.34
CA THR A 57 -15.89 -0.50 -11.89
C THR A 57 -14.50 -1.11 -11.78
N ARG A 58 -13.46 -0.27 -11.64
CA ARG A 58 -12.06 -0.66 -11.46
C ARG A 58 -11.55 -0.43 -10.02
N ILE A 59 -12.46 -0.25 -9.07
CA ILE A 59 -12.16 -0.09 -7.64
C ILE A 59 -12.85 -1.20 -6.85
N GLU A 60 -12.06 -1.97 -6.10
CA GLU A 60 -12.54 -2.91 -5.09
C GLU A 60 -12.26 -2.32 -3.69
N ILE A 61 -13.20 -2.44 -2.75
CA ILE A 61 -12.97 -2.04 -1.36
C ILE A 61 -12.79 -3.30 -0.52
N VAL A 62 -11.64 -3.43 0.12
CA VAL A 62 -11.31 -4.55 1.00
C VAL A 62 -11.32 -4.06 2.45
N ASP A 63 -12.22 -4.63 3.25
CA ASP A 63 -12.38 -4.21 4.65
C ASP A 63 -11.19 -4.63 5.52
N ALA A 64 -10.57 -3.62 6.15
CA ALA A 64 -9.51 -3.76 7.13
C ALA A 64 -9.72 -2.70 8.23
N PRO A 65 -10.40 -3.06 9.34
CA PRO A 65 -10.84 -2.07 10.34
C PRO A 65 -9.71 -1.50 11.21
N GLU A 66 -8.58 -2.21 11.33
CA GLU A 66 -7.45 -1.76 12.13
C GLU A 66 -6.49 -0.89 11.30
N VAL A 67 -5.71 -0.05 11.98
CA VAL A 67 -4.72 0.83 11.34
C VAL A 67 -3.43 0.79 12.15
N VAL A 68 -2.29 0.66 11.48
CA VAL A 68 -0.97 0.84 12.09
C VAL A 68 -0.66 2.34 12.09
N GLY A 69 -0.49 2.92 13.27
CA GLY A 69 -0.16 4.33 13.42
C GLY A 69 1.34 4.60 13.24
N MET A 70 1.69 5.85 12.95
CA MET A 70 3.09 6.27 12.77
C MET A 70 3.93 6.12 14.05
N GLY A 71 3.32 6.19 15.24
CA GLY A 71 4.00 5.98 16.52
C GLY A 71 4.10 4.50 16.95
N ASP A 72 3.50 3.57 16.20
CA ASP A 72 3.52 2.16 16.59
C ASP A 72 4.90 1.54 16.35
N LYS A 73 5.31 0.65 17.26
CA LYS A 73 6.52 -0.16 17.07
C LYS A 73 6.27 -1.18 15.95
N PRO A 74 7.02 -1.14 14.82
CA PRO A 74 6.69 -1.88 13.60
C PRO A 74 6.30 -3.35 13.78
N LEU A 75 7.18 -4.14 14.39
CA LEU A 75 7.01 -5.58 14.51
C LEU A 75 5.87 -5.96 15.47
N ALA A 76 5.68 -5.17 16.52
CA ALA A 76 4.59 -5.37 17.48
C ALA A 76 3.24 -4.99 16.84
N ALA A 77 3.20 -3.92 16.04
CA ALA A 77 2.00 -3.46 15.35
C ALA A 77 1.49 -4.50 14.36
N ILE A 78 2.38 -5.03 13.50
CA ILE A 78 2.02 -6.02 12.49
C ILE A 78 1.49 -7.31 13.12
N ARG A 79 2.05 -7.74 14.25
CA ARG A 79 1.56 -8.94 14.97
C ARG A 79 0.30 -8.66 15.78
N GLY A 80 0.18 -7.47 16.35
CA GLY A 80 -0.92 -7.09 17.23
C GLY A 80 -2.17 -6.60 16.49
N LYS A 81 -2.05 -6.21 15.22
CA LYS A 81 -3.13 -5.69 14.37
C LYS A 81 -3.24 -6.50 13.07
N PRO A 82 -3.60 -7.80 13.14
CA PRO A 82 -3.65 -8.68 11.96
C PRO A 82 -4.72 -8.27 10.95
N ARG A 83 -5.69 -7.44 11.33
CA ARG A 83 -6.72 -6.86 10.45
C ARG A 83 -6.41 -5.41 10.07
N SER A 84 -5.14 -4.99 10.17
CA SER A 84 -4.70 -3.68 9.68
C SER A 84 -4.67 -3.63 8.17
N SER A 85 -4.87 -2.45 7.58
CA SER A 85 -4.79 -2.25 6.12
C SER A 85 -3.47 -2.76 5.52
N ILE A 86 -2.34 -2.55 6.22
CA ILE A 86 -1.03 -3.10 5.84
C ILE A 86 -1.03 -4.63 5.87
N ALA A 87 -1.45 -5.24 6.98
CA ALA A 87 -1.43 -6.70 7.13
C ALA A 87 -2.38 -7.40 6.14
N VAL A 88 -3.58 -6.85 5.95
CA VAL A 88 -4.58 -7.35 5.01
C VAL A 88 -4.08 -7.19 3.57
N GLY A 89 -3.56 -6.02 3.19
CA GLY A 89 -3.06 -5.76 1.83
C GLY A 89 -1.89 -6.68 1.45
N LEU A 90 -0.91 -6.84 2.33
CA LEU A 90 0.17 -7.81 2.15
C LEU A 90 -0.36 -9.26 2.11
N GLY A 91 -1.37 -9.58 2.91
CA GLY A 91 -2.05 -10.87 2.89
C GLY A 91 -2.74 -11.17 1.56
N LEU A 92 -3.34 -10.17 0.90
CA LEU A 92 -3.90 -10.33 -0.44
C LEU A 92 -2.82 -10.70 -1.45
N GLN A 93 -1.67 -10.03 -1.40
CA GLN A 93 -0.54 -10.34 -2.28
C GLN A 93 0.02 -11.74 -2.02
N GLN A 94 0.21 -12.11 -0.74
CA GLN A 94 0.65 -13.45 -0.35
C GLN A 94 -0.28 -14.56 -0.90
N GLN A 95 -1.58 -14.29 -0.94
CA GLN A 95 -2.61 -15.22 -1.42
C GLN A 95 -2.78 -15.21 -2.95
N GLY A 96 -2.00 -14.42 -3.69
CA GLY A 96 -2.19 -14.24 -5.14
C GLY A 96 -3.49 -13.53 -5.52
N LYS A 97 -4.11 -12.82 -4.57
CA LYS A 97 -5.31 -12.00 -4.77
C LYS A 97 -4.99 -10.56 -5.16
N SER A 98 -3.73 -10.15 -5.01
CA SER A 98 -3.19 -8.90 -5.50
C SER A 98 -1.81 -9.14 -6.11
N ASP A 99 -1.44 -8.35 -7.10
CA ASP A 99 -0.18 -8.48 -7.83
C ASP A 99 0.89 -7.52 -7.26
N ALA A 100 0.47 -6.45 -6.58
CA ALA A 100 1.34 -5.51 -5.89
C ALA A 100 0.64 -4.90 -4.65
N PHE A 101 1.45 -4.43 -3.69
CA PHE A 101 0.98 -3.69 -2.53
C PHE A 101 1.69 -2.33 -2.43
N ILE A 102 0.92 -1.28 -2.12
CA ILE A 102 1.40 0.10 -1.96
C ILE A 102 0.88 0.66 -0.63
N SER A 103 1.73 1.36 0.13
CA SER A 103 1.34 2.06 1.35
C SER A 103 2.18 3.31 1.55
N ALA A 104 1.53 4.40 1.98
CA ALA A 104 2.17 5.60 2.51
C ALA A 104 2.32 5.57 4.04
N GLY A 105 1.98 4.45 4.68
CA GLY A 105 2.00 4.26 6.13
C GLY A 105 3.39 4.01 6.70
N ASN A 106 3.41 3.61 7.96
CA ASN A 106 4.64 3.38 8.73
C ASN A 106 5.62 2.47 7.96
N THR A 107 6.72 3.05 7.45
CA THR A 107 7.69 2.37 6.59
C THR A 107 8.26 1.11 7.23
N GLY A 108 8.57 1.18 8.53
CA GLY A 108 9.06 0.03 9.27
C GLY A 108 8.03 -1.10 9.35
N ALA A 109 6.75 -0.76 9.53
CA ALA A 109 5.67 -1.74 9.58
C ALA A 109 5.44 -2.40 8.22
N VAL A 110 5.51 -1.64 7.13
CA VAL A 110 5.44 -2.17 5.75
C VAL A 110 6.60 -3.13 5.51
N LEU A 111 7.85 -2.70 5.79
CA LEU A 111 9.04 -3.53 5.60
C LEU A 111 9.00 -4.81 6.45
N ALA A 112 8.65 -4.69 7.73
CA ALA A 112 8.55 -5.83 8.64
C ALA A 112 7.43 -6.79 8.22
N GLY A 113 6.26 -6.26 7.86
CA GLY A 113 5.12 -7.03 7.38
C GLY A 113 5.45 -7.78 6.09
N ALA A 114 6.01 -7.09 5.09
CA ALA A 114 6.38 -7.69 3.82
C ALA A 114 7.42 -8.80 4.01
N THR A 115 8.45 -8.54 4.83
CA THR A 115 9.50 -9.53 5.12
C THR A 115 8.94 -10.77 5.82
N LEU A 116 8.01 -10.61 6.75
CA LEU A 116 7.39 -11.73 7.47
C LEU A 116 6.41 -12.54 6.61
N LEU A 117 5.56 -11.85 5.84
CA LEU A 117 4.46 -12.47 5.10
C LEU A 117 4.92 -12.94 3.71
N LEU A 118 5.57 -12.09 2.92
CA LEU A 118 5.96 -12.39 1.54
C LEU A 118 7.28 -13.16 1.47
N ARG A 119 8.13 -13.02 2.50
CA ARG A 119 9.49 -13.58 2.57
C ARG A 119 10.43 -13.00 1.51
N LEU A 120 11.73 -13.25 1.67
CA LEU A 120 12.75 -12.82 0.73
C LEU A 120 12.87 -13.80 -0.43
N HIS A 121 13.28 -13.29 -1.59
CA HIS A 121 13.63 -14.14 -2.73
C HIS A 121 14.85 -15.03 -2.41
N PRO A 122 14.98 -16.20 -3.07
CA PRO A 122 16.14 -17.08 -2.91
C PRO A 122 17.46 -16.33 -3.14
N GLY A 123 18.40 -16.46 -2.21
CA GLY A 123 19.71 -15.79 -2.26
C GLY A 123 19.73 -14.37 -1.69
N VAL A 124 18.58 -13.75 -1.41
CA VAL A 124 18.50 -12.44 -0.76
C VAL A 124 18.54 -12.62 0.76
N GLN A 125 19.55 -12.01 1.41
CA GLN A 125 19.74 -12.14 2.86
C GLN A 125 18.94 -11.10 3.65
N ARG A 126 18.82 -9.88 3.12
CA ARG A 126 18.14 -8.75 3.77
C ARG A 126 17.38 -7.94 2.72
N ALA A 127 16.17 -7.49 3.06
CA ALA A 127 15.46 -6.51 2.25
C ALA A 127 16.18 -5.16 2.32
N ALA A 128 16.07 -4.36 1.27
CA ALA A 128 16.62 -3.02 1.21
C ALA A 128 15.56 -2.05 0.68
N ILE A 129 15.61 -0.80 1.12
CA ILE A 129 14.75 0.26 0.61
C ILE A 129 15.51 0.97 -0.50
N GLY A 130 14.94 0.96 -1.70
CA GLY A 130 15.44 1.73 -2.84
C GLY A 130 14.65 3.02 -3.01
N ALA A 131 15.36 4.12 -3.22
CA ALA A 131 14.75 5.41 -3.55
C ALA A 131 15.43 6.00 -4.77
N LEU A 132 14.64 6.55 -5.69
CA LEU A 132 15.15 7.29 -6.84
C LEU A 132 15.43 8.74 -6.42
N PHE A 133 16.68 9.15 -6.54
CA PHE A 133 17.12 10.51 -6.30
C PHE A 133 17.27 11.25 -7.62
N PRO A 134 16.82 12.51 -7.71
CA PRO A 134 17.11 13.34 -8.87
C PRO A 134 18.61 13.61 -8.96
N SER A 135 19.12 13.69 -10.19
CA SER A 135 20.50 14.12 -10.46
C SER A 135 20.51 15.16 -11.58
N ALA A 136 21.67 15.73 -11.91
CA ALA A 136 21.80 16.64 -13.05
C ALA A 136 21.60 15.93 -14.41
N GLY A 137 21.69 14.60 -14.44
CA GLY A 137 21.37 13.77 -15.60
C GLY A 137 20.24 12.81 -15.25
N GLU A 138 20.48 11.52 -15.40
CA GLU A 138 19.49 10.48 -15.10
C GLU A 138 19.25 10.30 -13.59
N PRO A 139 18.04 9.92 -13.16
CA PRO A 139 17.78 9.56 -11.77
C PRO A 139 18.72 8.46 -11.28
N VAL A 140 19.18 8.58 -10.03
CA VAL A 140 20.08 7.60 -9.41
C VAL A 140 19.29 6.79 -8.39
N LEU A 141 19.37 5.46 -8.48
CA LEU A 141 18.82 4.57 -7.47
C LEU A 141 19.78 4.47 -6.27
N VAL A 142 19.35 4.96 -5.12
CA VAL A 142 20.08 4.85 -3.84
C VAL A 142 19.53 3.67 -3.05
N VAL A 143 20.41 2.76 -2.65
CA VAL A 143 20.13 1.57 -1.83
C VAL A 143 21.30 1.38 -0.86
N ASP A 144 21.12 1.27 0.45
CA ASP A 144 19.88 1.12 1.23
C ASP A 144 19.43 2.44 1.89
N GLY A 145 18.15 2.80 1.73
CA GLY A 145 17.52 4.01 2.27
C GLY A 145 17.05 3.92 3.72
N GLY A 146 17.44 2.87 4.46
CA GLY A 146 17.17 2.74 5.89
C GLY A 146 16.41 1.47 6.28
N ALA A 147 16.48 0.40 5.49
CA ALA A 147 15.93 -0.90 5.87
C ALA A 147 16.80 -1.63 6.92
N ASN A 148 18.11 -1.38 6.89
CA ASN A 148 19.15 -2.08 7.66
C ASN A 148 19.96 -1.17 8.58
#